data_AF-A0A836QUJ2-F1
#
_entry.id   AF-A0A836QUJ2-F1
#
_cell.length_a   1.000
_cell.length_b   1.000
_cell.length_c   1.000
_cell.angle_alpha   90.00
_cell.angle_beta   90.00
_cell.angle_gamma   90.00
#
_symmetry.space_group_name_H-M   'P 1'
#
loop_
_entity.id
_entity.type
_entity.pdbx_description
1 polymer ?
#
loop_
_entity_poly.entity_id
_entity_poly.type
_entity_poly.pdbx_seq_one_letter_code
_entity_poly.pdbx_strand_id
1 'polypeptide(L)'
;MDFESVKRVNAAKPDIGFFMYSVANWYPGVYNYTKEKKDEISKKRKHNKINAFVNYVNVIKPKYAVAYAGGPLFPQKSQLKLNDPVTGAFGCPDEPKSAWNNSGNSGTEIVTMAADDEITIDGTHIKNNEPILSTNKMDVLNELSIEVEDDLNRRRREEGEASKKLPSMIVDYFNKIISENPVARKYIDMKVQLVADGKNGGEFVLDITKDKQSGAFASQGNIDDWNYFMKIPAHLVEKSVNEELLWETLFLSCRWQADRSPDQWNEHFINLLYDPDPTRITNIYKIYEKIH
;
A
#
# COMPACT_ATOMS: atom_id res chain seq x y z
N MET A 1 -15.39 -3.51 9.96
CA MET A 1 -16.72 -4.06 10.32
C MET A 1 -16.90 -3.82 11.82
N ASP A 2 -17.99 -3.18 12.24
CA ASP A 2 -18.25 -3.02 13.68
C ASP A 2 -18.55 -4.37 14.34
N PHE A 3 -18.46 -4.42 15.68
CA PHE A 3 -18.62 -5.65 16.44
C PHE A 3 -20.01 -6.29 16.26
N GLU A 4 -21.06 -5.47 16.13
CA GLU A 4 -22.43 -5.95 15.93
C GLU A 4 -22.62 -6.61 14.56
N SER A 5 -21.96 -6.08 13.53
CA SER A 5 -21.94 -6.67 12.20
C SER A 5 -21.27 -8.05 12.22
N VAL A 6 -20.15 -8.21 12.93
CA VAL A 6 -19.47 -9.50 13.07
C VAL A 6 -20.37 -10.52 13.78
N LYS A 7 -21.10 -10.12 14.83
CA LYS A 7 -22.09 -10.99 15.51
C LYS A 7 -23.22 -11.44 14.58
N ARG A 8 -23.73 -10.54 13.74
CA ARG A 8 -24.77 -10.89 12.75
C ARG A 8 -24.26 -11.94 11.76
N VAL A 9 -23.02 -11.82 11.31
CA VAL A 9 -22.40 -12.83 10.43
C VAL A 9 -22.29 -14.18 11.13
N ASN A 10 -21.80 -14.22 12.38
CA ASN A 10 -21.77 -15.47 13.16
C ASN A 10 -23.17 -16.10 13.27
N ALA A 11 -24.19 -15.32 13.60
CA ALA A 11 -25.56 -15.82 13.74
C ALA A 11 -26.10 -16.46 12.45
N ALA A 12 -25.62 -16.04 11.28
CA ALA A 12 -25.94 -16.62 9.98
C ALA A 12 -25.22 -17.96 9.70
N LYS A 13 -24.24 -18.34 10.53
CA LYS A 13 -23.46 -19.59 10.44
C LYS A 13 -22.88 -19.84 9.05
N PRO A 14 -21.99 -18.97 8.55
CA PRO A 14 -21.43 -19.10 7.21
C PRO A 14 -20.66 -20.41 7.07
N ASP A 15 -20.81 -21.09 5.93
CA ASP A 15 -20.00 -22.26 5.62
C ASP A 15 -18.55 -21.87 5.33
N ILE A 16 -18.34 -20.81 4.53
CA ILE A 16 -17.03 -20.36 4.08
C ILE A 16 -16.85 -18.87 4.40
N GLY A 17 -15.69 -18.51 4.94
CA GLY A 17 -15.29 -17.13 5.14
C GLY A 17 -13.94 -16.80 4.50
N PHE A 18 -13.87 -15.69 3.78
CA PHE A 18 -12.64 -15.13 3.23
C PHE A 18 -12.16 -14.00 4.14
N PHE A 19 -10.94 -14.12 4.66
CA PHE A 19 -10.35 -13.17 5.59
C PHE A 19 -9.00 -12.64 5.12
N MET A 20 -8.87 -11.33 5.02
CA MET A 20 -7.60 -10.69 4.65
C MET A 20 -6.58 -10.85 5.77
N TYR A 21 -5.34 -11.22 5.42
CA TYR A 21 -4.29 -11.49 6.41
C TYR A 21 -2.98 -10.73 6.16
N SER A 22 -2.85 -10.00 5.05
CA SER A 22 -1.65 -9.24 4.72
C SER A 22 -1.88 -7.72 4.82
N VAL A 23 -0.78 -6.99 4.82
CA VAL A 23 -0.79 -5.54 4.59
C VAL A 23 -0.79 -5.27 3.08
N ALA A 24 -1.45 -4.19 2.68
CA ALA A 24 -1.51 -3.75 1.28
C ALA A 24 -0.98 -2.31 1.17
N ASN A 25 0.22 -2.04 1.70
CA ASN A 25 0.84 -0.73 1.57
C ASN A 25 2.37 -0.78 1.57
N TRP A 26 2.99 0.30 1.11
CA TRP A 26 4.44 0.48 0.99
C TRP A 26 5.18 0.73 2.31
N TYR A 27 4.45 1.04 3.39
CA TYR A 27 5.02 1.36 4.70
C TYR A 27 5.43 0.08 5.46
N PRO A 28 6.67 -0.03 5.97
CA PRO A 28 7.72 1.01 6.05
C PRO A 28 8.80 0.92 4.95
N GLY A 29 8.64 0.03 3.97
CA GLY A 29 9.69 -0.36 3.02
C GLY A 29 10.39 0.81 2.31
N VAL A 30 9.59 1.80 1.86
CA VAL A 30 10.07 2.99 1.13
C VAL A 30 10.55 4.13 2.02
N TYR A 31 10.30 4.08 3.34
CA TYR A 31 10.67 5.17 4.24
C TYR A 31 12.15 5.14 4.58
N ASN A 32 12.77 6.30 4.80
CA ASN A 32 14.19 6.40 5.18
C ASN A 32 14.40 6.12 6.67
N TYR A 33 14.01 4.92 7.11
CA TYR A 33 14.26 4.43 8.46
C TYR A 33 15.50 3.54 8.53
N THR A 34 16.09 3.45 9.72
CA THR A 34 17.08 2.42 10.02
C THR A 34 16.50 1.02 9.78
N LYS A 35 17.38 0.05 9.50
CA LYS A 35 16.96 -1.33 9.25
C LYS A 35 16.16 -1.88 10.44
N GLU A 36 16.63 -1.62 11.66
CA GLU A 36 16.02 -2.08 12.91
C GLU A 36 14.59 -1.55 13.05
N LYS A 37 14.39 -0.25 12.79
CA LYS A 37 13.06 0.39 12.84
C LYS A 37 12.14 -0.20 11.76
N LYS A 38 12.63 -0.43 10.54
CA LYS A 38 11.83 -1.09 9.48
C LYS A 38 11.39 -2.49 9.89
N ASP A 39 12.33 -3.30 10.37
CA ASP A 39 12.08 -4.68 10.75
C ASP A 39 11.06 -4.76 11.89
N GLU A 40 11.19 -3.91 12.91
CA GLU A 40 10.24 -3.82 14.02
C GLU A 40 8.83 -3.48 13.53
N ILE A 41 8.70 -2.44 12.71
CA ILE A 41 7.41 -1.99 12.17
C ILE A 41 6.79 -3.06 11.29
N SER A 42 7.57 -3.66 10.38
CA SER A 42 7.11 -4.72 9.48
C SER A 42 6.60 -5.93 10.26
N LYS A 43 7.37 -6.42 11.24
CA LYS A 43 6.99 -7.55 12.09
C LYS A 43 5.70 -7.27 12.85
N LYS A 44 5.62 -6.10 13.50
CA LYS A 44 4.42 -5.68 14.25
C LYS A 44 3.18 -5.61 13.36
N ARG A 45 3.30 -5.01 12.18
CA ARG A 45 2.17 -4.87 11.24
C ARG A 45 1.68 -6.21 10.71
N LYS A 46 2.60 -7.09 10.31
CA LYS A 46 2.29 -8.44 9.84
C LYS A 46 1.62 -9.26 10.96
N HIS A 47 2.21 -9.25 12.15
CA HIS A 47 1.65 -9.92 13.32
C HIS A 47 0.23 -9.44 13.64
N ASN A 48 -0.03 -8.13 13.61
CA ASN A 48 -1.37 -7.59 13.86
C ASN A 48 -2.39 -8.07 12.82
N LYS A 49 -2.02 -8.21 11.54
CA LYS A 49 -2.92 -8.70 10.49
C LYS A 49 -3.21 -10.20 10.64
N ILE A 50 -2.19 -11.00 10.94
CA ILE A 50 -2.35 -12.43 11.21
C ILE A 50 -3.21 -12.66 12.47
N ASN A 51 -3.00 -11.89 13.54
CA ASN A 51 -3.84 -11.98 14.74
C ASN A 51 -5.28 -11.55 14.45
N ALA A 52 -5.48 -10.51 13.63
CA ALA A 52 -6.81 -10.09 13.21
C ALA A 52 -7.53 -11.23 12.47
N PHE A 53 -6.85 -11.93 11.56
CA PHE A 53 -7.38 -13.14 10.92
C PHE A 53 -7.86 -14.16 11.97
N VAL A 54 -7.00 -14.56 12.91
CA VAL A 54 -7.34 -15.54 13.96
C VAL A 54 -8.56 -15.09 14.78
N ASN A 55 -8.59 -13.82 15.17
CA ASN A 55 -9.69 -13.25 15.95
C ASN A 55 -11.01 -13.24 15.16
N TYR A 56 -10.99 -12.81 13.89
CA TYR A 56 -12.21 -12.81 13.08
C TYR A 56 -12.73 -14.23 12.84
N VAL A 57 -11.86 -15.19 12.55
CA VAL A 57 -12.26 -16.59 12.37
C VAL A 57 -12.85 -17.16 13.66
N ASN A 58 -12.24 -16.89 14.83
CA ASN A 58 -12.74 -17.38 16.11
C ASN A 58 -14.09 -16.76 16.51
N VAL A 59 -14.35 -15.51 16.10
CA VAL A 59 -15.63 -14.85 16.37
C VAL A 59 -16.70 -15.28 15.37
N ILE A 60 -16.39 -15.43 14.08
CA ILE A 60 -17.38 -15.76 13.04
C ILE A 60 -17.68 -17.27 13.01
N LYS A 61 -16.67 -18.11 13.29
CA LYS A 61 -16.73 -19.57 13.30
C LYS A 61 -17.31 -20.19 12.02
N PRO A 62 -16.78 -19.85 10.83
CA PRO A 62 -17.18 -20.55 9.63
C PRO A 62 -16.72 -22.01 9.67
N LYS A 63 -17.28 -22.89 8.83
CA LYS A 63 -16.74 -24.27 8.69
C LYS A 63 -15.35 -24.23 8.06
N TYR A 64 -15.18 -23.42 7.03
CA TYR A 64 -13.92 -23.20 6.31
C TYR A 64 -13.53 -21.72 6.33
N ALA A 65 -12.27 -21.44 6.60
CA ALA A 65 -11.70 -20.09 6.48
C ALA A 65 -10.54 -20.08 5.50
N VAL A 66 -10.61 -19.17 4.53
CA VAL A 66 -9.59 -18.93 3.52
C VAL A 66 -8.88 -17.62 3.85
N ALA A 67 -7.55 -17.70 4.02
CA ALA A 67 -6.71 -16.53 4.09
C ALA A 67 -6.47 -15.98 2.67
N TYR A 68 -6.95 -14.77 2.38
CA TYR A 68 -6.83 -14.16 1.04
C TYR A 68 -6.17 -12.77 1.09
N ALA A 69 -5.94 -12.20 -0.10
CA ALA A 69 -5.24 -10.93 -0.29
C ALA A 69 -3.83 -10.96 0.33
N GLY A 70 -3.00 -11.87 -0.16
CA GLY A 70 -1.57 -11.89 0.11
C GLY A 70 -0.89 -10.60 -0.36
N GLY A 71 0.30 -10.32 0.18
CA GLY A 71 1.07 -9.16 -0.28
C GLY A 71 1.61 -9.35 -1.70
N PRO A 72 1.95 -8.25 -2.40
CA PRO A 72 2.57 -8.31 -3.72
C PRO A 72 3.89 -9.06 -3.69
N LEU A 73 4.24 -9.66 -4.82
CA LEU A 73 5.50 -10.34 -5.06
C LEU A 73 6.38 -9.42 -5.92
N PHE A 74 7.59 -9.11 -5.44
CA PHE A 74 8.54 -8.24 -6.12
C PHE A 74 9.71 -9.05 -6.67
N PRO A 75 9.66 -9.52 -7.92
CA PRO A 75 10.74 -10.32 -8.50
C PRO A 75 11.93 -9.46 -8.94
N GLN A 76 11.83 -8.13 -8.90
CA GLN A 76 12.94 -7.28 -9.30
C GLN A 76 14.01 -7.20 -8.19
N LYS A 77 15.28 -7.40 -8.57
CA LYS A 77 16.45 -7.49 -7.68
C LYS A 77 16.56 -6.40 -6.61
N SER A 78 16.31 -5.12 -6.93
CA SER A 78 16.38 -4.01 -5.98
C SER A 78 15.22 -4.00 -4.97
N GLN A 79 14.20 -4.84 -5.18
CA GLN A 79 12.98 -4.93 -4.37
C GLN A 79 12.82 -6.30 -3.71
N LEU A 80 13.69 -7.27 -3.99
CA LEU A 80 13.63 -8.64 -3.46
C LEU A 80 13.45 -8.71 -1.94
N LYS A 81 14.12 -7.83 -1.20
CA LYS A 81 14.04 -7.74 0.27
C LYS A 81 12.62 -7.46 0.80
N LEU A 82 11.74 -6.89 -0.01
CA LEU A 82 10.35 -6.63 0.38
C LEU A 82 9.57 -7.93 0.56
N ASN A 83 9.99 -9.01 -0.10
CA ASN A 83 9.34 -10.32 -0.02
C ASN A 83 9.75 -11.13 1.22
N ASP A 84 10.74 -10.66 1.99
CA ASP A 84 11.33 -11.43 3.08
C ASP A 84 10.26 -11.81 4.12
N PRO A 85 10.07 -13.11 4.39
CA PRO A 85 9.00 -13.59 5.26
C PRO A 85 9.26 -13.31 6.74
N VAL A 86 10.45 -12.86 7.14
CA VAL A 86 10.80 -12.55 8.54
C VAL A 86 10.78 -11.04 8.80
N THR A 87 11.38 -10.28 7.88
CA THR A 87 11.61 -8.83 8.02
C THR A 87 10.69 -7.98 7.14
N GLY A 88 10.06 -8.59 6.13
CA GLY A 88 9.02 -7.98 5.32
C GLY A 88 7.67 -7.90 6.02
N ALA A 89 6.87 -6.91 5.61
CA ALA A 89 5.54 -6.65 6.15
C ALA A 89 4.45 -7.51 5.49
N PHE A 90 4.73 -8.09 4.32
CA PHE A 90 3.79 -8.89 3.55
C PHE A 90 3.75 -10.34 4.05
N GLY A 91 2.56 -10.80 4.43
CA GLY A 91 2.37 -12.16 4.94
C GLY A 91 2.27 -13.20 3.83
N CYS A 92 2.59 -14.45 4.18
CA CYS A 92 2.39 -15.66 3.37
C CYS A 92 1.14 -16.44 3.84
N PRO A 93 0.39 -17.10 2.94
CA PRO A 93 -0.83 -17.87 3.26
C PRO A 93 -0.68 -18.98 4.32
N ASP A 94 0.52 -19.48 4.57
CA ASP A 94 0.83 -20.47 5.59
C ASP A 94 0.96 -19.88 7.02
N GLU A 95 1.27 -18.59 7.15
CA GLU A 95 1.38 -17.92 8.45
C GLU A 95 0.03 -17.87 9.21
N PRO A 96 -1.12 -17.50 8.60
CA PRO A 96 -2.43 -17.53 9.26
C PRO A 96 -2.85 -18.93 9.71
N LYS A 97 -2.58 -19.96 8.91
CA LYS A 97 -2.84 -21.36 9.26
C LYS A 97 -2.02 -21.79 10.46
N SER A 98 -0.73 -21.45 10.46
CA SER A 98 0.17 -21.71 11.58
C SER A 98 -0.30 -21.00 12.86
N ALA A 99 -0.70 -19.73 12.75
CA ALA A 99 -1.22 -18.95 13.87
C ALA A 99 -2.53 -19.52 14.43
N TRP A 100 -3.45 -19.97 13.56
CA TRP A 100 -4.67 -20.65 13.98
C TRP A 100 -4.38 -21.93 14.75
N ASN A 101 -3.53 -22.81 14.21
CA ASN A 101 -3.16 -24.06 14.86
C ASN A 101 -2.52 -23.83 16.24
N ASN A 102 -1.71 -22.78 16.37
CA ASN A 102 -1.05 -22.42 17.63
C ASN A 102 -1.96 -21.70 18.64
N SER A 103 -3.14 -21.24 18.22
CA SER A 103 -4.06 -20.49 19.09
C SER A 103 -4.87 -21.36 20.05
N GLY A 104 -4.93 -22.68 19.81
CA GLY A 104 -5.79 -23.60 20.54
C GLY A 104 -7.29 -23.54 20.17
N ASN A 105 -7.66 -22.70 19.21
CA ASN A 105 -9.03 -22.65 18.68
C ASN A 105 -9.35 -23.89 17.83
N SER A 106 -10.64 -24.21 17.71
CA SER A 106 -11.13 -25.37 16.95
C SER A 106 -12.50 -25.07 16.32
N GLY A 107 -13.00 -26.00 15.48
CA GLY A 107 -14.32 -25.89 14.85
C GLY A 107 -14.32 -25.17 13.49
N THR A 108 -13.16 -24.70 13.02
CA THR A 108 -12.97 -24.16 11.68
C THR A 108 -11.75 -24.80 11.04
N GLU A 109 -11.88 -25.22 9.79
CA GLU A 109 -10.76 -25.65 8.95
C GLU A 109 -10.13 -24.45 8.22
N ILE A 110 -8.82 -24.28 8.35
CA ILE A 110 -8.09 -23.25 7.59
C ILE A 110 -7.59 -23.84 6.28
N VAL A 111 -8.14 -23.33 5.19
CA VAL A 111 -7.78 -23.72 3.82
C VAL A 111 -6.72 -22.74 3.31
N THR A 112 -5.58 -23.29 2.90
CA THR A 112 -4.51 -22.52 2.25
C THR A 112 -4.57 -22.80 0.76
N MET A 113 -4.72 -21.74 -0.04
CA MET A 113 -4.92 -21.82 -1.48
C MET A 113 -3.70 -21.27 -2.21
N ALA A 114 -3.31 -21.94 -3.30
CA ALA A 114 -2.40 -21.39 -4.31
C ALA A 114 -3.13 -20.36 -5.19
N ALA A 115 -2.39 -19.68 -6.06
CA ALA A 115 -3.02 -18.92 -7.14
C ALA A 115 -3.83 -19.88 -8.01
N ASP A 116 -5.03 -19.49 -8.44
CA ASP A 116 -5.94 -20.28 -9.30
C ASP A 116 -6.45 -21.62 -8.71
N ASP A 117 -6.32 -21.83 -7.40
CA ASP A 117 -7.08 -22.88 -6.71
C ASP A 117 -8.58 -22.53 -6.67
N GLU A 118 -9.45 -23.54 -6.66
CA GLU A 118 -10.90 -23.36 -6.53
C GLU A 118 -11.41 -23.95 -5.21
N ILE A 119 -12.43 -23.31 -4.63
CA ILE A 119 -13.18 -23.86 -3.51
C ILE A 119 -14.68 -23.79 -3.82
N THR A 120 -15.35 -24.93 -3.75
CA THR A 120 -16.79 -25.04 -3.93
C THR A 120 -17.53 -24.65 -2.64
N ILE A 121 -18.84 -24.38 -2.75
CA ILE A 121 -19.65 -23.94 -1.60
C ILE A 121 -19.73 -24.96 -0.45
N ASP A 122 -19.54 -26.25 -0.76
CA ASP A 122 -19.49 -27.32 0.24
C ASP A 122 -18.10 -27.48 0.90
N GLY A 123 -17.12 -26.65 0.50
CA GLY A 123 -15.76 -26.66 1.04
C GLY A 123 -14.78 -27.56 0.28
N THR A 124 -15.19 -28.18 -0.84
CA THR A 124 -14.26 -28.98 -1.65
C THR A 124 -13.20 -28.08 -2.28
N HIS A 125 -11.95 -28.28 -1.86
CA HIS A 125 -10.78 -27.57 -2.39
C HIS A 125 -10.21 -28.33 -3.59
N ILE A 126 -10.35 -27.75 -4.78
CA ILE A 126 -9.77 -28.25 -6.03
C ILE A 126 -8.41 -27.56 -6.19
N LYS A 127 -7.34 -28.36 -6.06
CA LYS A 127 -5.97 -27.88 -6.15
C LYS A 127 -5.47 -27.95 -7.58
N ASN A 128 -4.72 -26.94 -7.98
CA ASN A 128 -3.89 -27.01 -9.17
C ASN A 128 -2.45 -27.46 -8.83
N ASN A 129 -1.54 -27.30 -9.79
CA ASN A 129 -0.13 -27.66 -9.63
C ASN A 129 0.76 -26.47 -9.24
N GLU A 130 0.18 -25.30 -9.01
CA GLU A 130 0.91 -24.09 -8.63
C GLU A 130 1.38 -24.17 -7.18
N PRO A 131 2.56 -23.61 -6.87
CA PRO A 131 3.06 -23.60 -5.50
C PRO A 131 2.25 -22.63 -4.64
N ILE A 132 1.98 -23.03 -3.40
CA ILE A 132 1.55 -22.10 -2.36
C ILE A 132 2.75 -21.24 -1.99
N LEU A 133 2.61 -19.92 -2.15
CA LEU A 133 3.60 -18.98 -1.66
C LEU A 133 3.74 -19.18 -0.13
N SER A 134 4.92 -19.54 0.36
CA SER A 134 5.13 -19.91 1.76
C SER A 134 6.26 -19.12 2.41
N THR A 135 6.48 -19.30 3.71
CA THR A 135 7.64 -18.68 4.38
C THR A 135 8.99 -19.19 3.88
N ASN A 136 9.04 -20.26 3.07
CA ASN A 136 10.28 -20.78 2.48
C ASN A 136 10.47 -20.34 1.02
N LYS A 137 9.68 -19.37 0.54
CA LYS A 137 9.66 -18.92 -0.85
C LYS A 137 10.95 -18.24 -1.36
N MET A 138 11.88 -17.85 -0.48
CA MET A 138 12.98 -16.95 -0.87
C MET A 138 13.91 -17.57 -1.92
N ASP A 139 14.18 -18.88 -1.86
CA ASP A 139 15.01 -19.54 -2.87
C ASP A 139 14.34 -19.50 -4.26
N VAL A 140 13.06 -19.87 -4.32
CA VAL A 140 12.24 -19.79 -5.55
C VAL A 140 12.15 -18.35 -6.08
N LEU A 141 12.03 -17.35 -5.20
CA LEU A 141 11.99 -15.94 -5.61
C LEU A 141 13.32 -15.43 -6.14
N ASN A 142 14.44 -15.92 -5.60
CA ASN A 142 15.76 -15.56 -6.11
C ASN A 142 15.97 -16.16 -7.51
N GLU A 143 15.57 -17.41 -7.72
CA GLU A 143 15.60 -18.05 -9.05
C GLU A 143 14.71 -17.30 -10.05
N LEU A 144 13.46 -17.02 -9.67
CA LEU A 144 12.54 -16.23 -10.50
C LEU A 144 13.13 -14.86 -10.83
N SER A 145 13.75 -14.18 -9.84
CA SER A 145 14.37 -12.87 -10.06
C SER A 145 15.49 -12.91 -11.09
N ILE A 146 16.23 -14.01 -11.20
CA ILE A 146 17.27 -14.21 -12.21
C ILE A 146 16.61 -14.45 -13.57
N GLU A 147 15.62 -15.34 -13.62
CA GLU A 147 14.89 -15.70 -14.84
C GLU A 147 14.28 -14.47 -15.54
N VAL A 148 13.66 -13.57 -14.77
CA VAL A 148 12.95 -12.41 -15.32
C VAL A 148 13.78 -11.12 -15.34
N GLU A 149 15.06 -11.15 -14.92
CA GLU A 149 15.88 -9.95 -14.76
C GLU A 149 15.96 -9.13 -16.06
N ASP A 150 16.25 -9.79 -17.18
CA ASP A 150 16.39 -9.13 -18.48
C ASP A 150 15.08 -8.54 -18.99
N ASP A 151 13.96 -9.25 -18.83
CA ASP A 151 12.63 -8.77 -19.22
C ASP A 151 12.22 -7.55 -18.38
N LEU A 152 12.38 -7.61 -17.06
CA LEU A 152 12.05 -6.48 -16.17
C LEU A 152 12.94 -5.25 -16.45
N ASN A 153 14.23 -5.47 -16.68
CA ASN A 153 15.15 -4.39 -17.03
C ASN A 153 14.81 -3.78 -18.40
N ARG A 154 14.41 -4.59 -19.38
CA ARG A 154 13.90 -4.12 -20.67
C ARG A 154 12.65 -3.27 -20.49
N ARG A 155 11.63 -3.76 -19.77
CA ARG A 155 10.40 -3.02 -19.49
C ARG A 155 10.68 -1.68 -18.80
N ARG A 156 11.57 -1.65 -17.80
CA ARG A 156 11.97 -0.40 -17.11
C ARG A 156 12.65 0.60 -18.05
N ARG A 157 13.48 0.15 -18.99
CA ARG A 157 14.06 1.04 -20.02
C ARG A 157 13.00 1.58 -20.98
N GLU A 158 12.04 0.74 -21.36
CA GLU A 158 10.93 1.11 -22.24
C GLU A 158 9.92 2.09 -21.60
N GLU A 159 9.97 2.27 -20.26
CA GLU A 159 9.17 3.31 -19.61
C GLU A 159 9.54 4.73 -20.05
N GLY A 160 10.73 4.92 -20.62
CA GLY A 160 11.21 6.19 -21.18
C GLY A 160 11.76 7.16 -20.14
N GLU A 161 12.00 8.39 -20.59
CA GLU A 161 12.44 9.50 -19.75
C GLU A 161 11.34 10.56 -19.69
N ALA A 162 11.32 11.36 -18.63
CA ALA A 162 10.36 12.46 -18.53
C ALA A 162 10.59 13.52 -19.61
N SER A 163 9.53 14.17 -20.07
CA SER A 163 9.62 15.27 -21.02
C SER A 163 10.19 16.54 -20.37
N LYS A 164 10.64 17.50 -21.20
CA LYS A 164 11.07 18.82 -20.75
C LYS A 164 9.95 19.66 -20.11
N LYS A 165 8.69 19.25 -20.25
CA LYS A 165 7.53 19.94 -19.69
C LYS A 165 7.20 19.48 -18.27
N LEU A 166 7.82 18.40 -17.78
CA LEU A 166 7.54 17.84 -16.46
C LEU A 166 7.53 18.92 -15.35
N PRO A 167 8.48 19.87 -15.28
CA PRO A 167 8.47 20.85 -14.20
C PRO A 167 7.22 21.74 -14.18
N SER A 168 6.71 22.19 -15.34
CA SER A 168 5.47 22.97 -15.40
C SER A 168 4.26 22.08 -15.10
N MET A 169 4.26 20.83 -15.57
CA MET A 169 3.16 19.89 -15.33
C MET A 169 2.97 19.58 -13.85
N ILE A 170 4.06 19.37 -13.10
CA ILE A 170 4.02 19.18 -11.64
C ILE A 170 3.41 20.40 -10.96
N VAL A 171 3.89 21.59 -11.30
CA VAL A 171 3.41 22.85 -10.71
C VAL A 171 1.92 23.05 -11.01
N ASP A 172 1.50 22.88 -12.26
CA ASP A 172 0.11 23.07 -12.69
C ASP A 172 -0.82 22.04 -12.03
N TYR A 173 -0.43 20.77 -12.04
CA TYR A 173 -1.19 19.68 -11.45
C TYR A 173 -1.43 19.91 -9.95
N PHE A 174 -0.37 20.16 -9.19
CA PHE A 174 -0.51 20.34 -7.74
C PHE A 174 -1.23 21.64 -7.40
N ASN A 175 -0.97 22.74 -8.10
CA ASN A 175 -1.76 23.96 -7.91
C ASN A 175 -3.24 23.71 -8.14
N LYS A 176 -3.61 22.98 -9.19
CA LYS A 176 -4.99 22.60 -9.48
C LYS A 176 -5.61 21.79 -8.34
N ILE A 177 -5.09 20.58 -8.06
CA ILE A 177 -5.75 19.67 -7.11
C ILE A 177 -5.79 20.26 -5.69
N ILE A 178 -4.78 21.03 -5.29
CA ILE A 178 -4.74 21.64 -3.96
C ILE A 178 -5.76 22.79 -3.88
N SER A 179 -5.83 23.64 -4.92
CA SER A 179 -6.76 24.77 -4.95
C SER A 179 -8.23 24.33 -4.99
N GLU A 180 -8.54 23.27 -5.75
CA GLU A 180 -9.90 22.74 -5.91
C GLU A 180 -10.40 21.99 -4.66
N ASN A 181 -9.53 21.66 -3.71
CA ASN A 181 -9.86 20.85 -2.53
C ASN A 181 -9.66 21.58 -1.18
N PRO A 182 -10.29 22.75 -0.95
CA PRO A 182 -10.10 23.54 0.28
C PRO A 182 -10.51 22.81 1.56
N VAL A 183 -11.45 21.86 1.48
CA VAL A 183 -11.87 21.06 2.65
C VAL A 183 -10.74 20.14 3.10
N ALA A 184 -10.09 19.41 2.18
CA ALA A 184 -8.97 18.54 2.52
C ALA A 184 -7.80 19.32 3.12
N ARG A 185 -7.51 20.52 2.59
CA ARG A 185 -6.40 21.37 3.06
C ARG A 185 -6.45 21.68 4.56
N LYS A 186 -7.65 21.83 5.13
CA LYS A 186 -7.84 22.08 6.58
C LYS A 186 -7.25 20.98 7.46
N TYR A 187 -7.20 19.74 6.96
CA TYR A 187 -6.72 18.57 7.68
C TYR A 187 -5.31 18.13 7.24
N ILE A 188 -4.83 18.64 6.10
CA ILE A 188 -3.49 18.36 5.58
C ILE A 188 -2.44 19.16 6.38
N ASP A 189 -2.58 20.49 6.43
CA ASP A 189 -1.70 21.41 7.17
C ASP A 189 -0.21 21.04 7.15
N MET A 190 0.37 20.92 5.95
CA MET A 190 1.75 20.43 5.77
C MET A 190 2.50 21.10 4.63
N LYS A 191 3.83 21.06 4.71
CA LYS A 191 4.74 21.27 3.59
C LYS A 191 5.33 19.95 3.11
N VAL A 192 5.33 19.74 1.79
CA VAL A 192 5.90 18.55 1.15
C VAL A 192 7.09 18.95 0.28
N GLN A 193 8.22 18.30 0.49
CA GLN A 193 9.34 18.31 -0.45
C GLN A 193 9.19 17.15 -1.42
N LEU A 194 8.94 17.46 -2.70
CA LEU A 194 8.91 16.48 -3.79
C LEU A 194 10.20 16.61 -4.61
N VAL A 195 10.88 15.48 -4.83
CA VAL A 195 12.03 15.34 -5.72
C VAL A 195 11.65 14.40 -6.85
N ALA A 196 11.48 14.95 -8.05
CA ALA A 196 11.36 14.19 -9.29
C ALA A 196 12.77 13.83 -9.77
N ASP A 197 13.22 12.61 -9.50
CA ASP A 197 14.59 12.15 -9.72
C ASP A 197 14.80 11.64 -11.14
N GLY A 198 15.74 12.23 -11.87
CA GLY A 198 16.09 11.83 -13.24
C GLY A 198 16.02 12.97 -14.25
N LYS A 199 16.11 12.63 -15.53
CA LYS A 199 16.16 13.62 -16.62
C LYS A 199 14.91 14.48 -16.65
N ASN A 200 15.08 15.80 -16.81
CA ASN A 200 14.01 16.80 -16.78
C ASN A 200 13.18 16.82 -15.48
N GLY A 201 13.63 16.12 -14.44
CA GLY A 201 13.08 16.21 -13.10
C GLY A 201 13.50 17.50 -12.38
N GLY A 202 13.40 17.50 -11.06
CA GLY A 202 13.70 18.67 -10.24
C GLY A 202 13.15 18.57 -8.83
N GLU A 203 13.27 19.66 -8.09
CA GLU A 203 12.81 19.78 -6.71
C GLU A 203 11.61 20.74 -6.67
N PHE A 204 10.60 20.37 -5.89
CA PHE A 204 9.34 21.08 -5.81
C PHE A 204 8.86 21.13 -4.37
N VAL A 205 8.28 22.27 -4.02
CA VAL A 205 7.67 22.52 -2.71
C VAL A 205 6.16 22.55 -2.90
N LEU A 206 5.46 21.72 -2.14
CA LEU A 206 4.01 21.79 -2.00
C LEU A 206 3.69 22.37 -0.62
N ASP A 207 3.18 23.58 -0.58
CA ASP A 207 2.80 24.26 0.65
C ASP A 207 1.27 24.20 0.79
N ILE A 208 0.81 23.26 1.61
CA ILE A 208 -0.59 22.96 1.89
C ILE A 208 -0.90 23.32 3.35
N THR A 209 -0.22 24.32 3.88
CA THR A 209 -0.48 24.85 5.23
C THR A 209 -1.86 25.51 5.28
N LYS A 210 -2.53 25.41 6.43
CA LYS A 210 -3.88 25.96 6.61
C LYS A 210 -3.93 27.49 6.46
N ASP A 211 -2.82 28.18 6.70
CA ASP A 211 -2.73 29.64 6.60
C ASP A 211 -2.69 30.12 5.15
N LYS A 212 -2.33 29.23 4.22
CA LYS A 212 -2.27 29.53 2.79
C LYS A 212 -3.64 29.38 2.15
N GLN A 213 -4.42 30.44 2.09
CA GLN A 213 -5.79 30.39 1.55
C GLN A 213 -5.84 30.47 0.02
N SER A 214 -4.87 31.13 -0.61
CA SER A 214 -4.82 31.38 -2.06
C SER A 214 -3.38 31.52 -2.57
N GLY A 215 -3.19 31.45 -3.88
CA GLY A 215 -1.89 31.63 -4.55
C GLY A 215 -1.30 30.31 -5.06
N ALA A 216 0.00 30.32 -5.35
CA ALA A 216 0.70 29.13 -5.81
C ALA A 216 0.98 28.20 -4.61
N PHE A 217 0.31 27.06 -4.56
CA PHE A 217 0.53 25.97 -3.63
C PHE A 217 1.75 25.11 -4.00
N ALA A 218 2.10 25.05 -5.28
CA ALA A 218 3.25 24.32 -5.80
C ALA A 218 4.23 25.27 -6.52
N SER A 219 5.52 25.09 -6.26
CA SER A 219 6.60 25.83 -6.92
C SER A 219 7.87 24.99 -7.04
N GLN A 220 8.70 25.28 -8.03
CA GLN A 220 10.06 24.73 -8.09
C GLN A 220 10.91 25.29 -6.95
N GLY A 221 11.79 24.46 -6.40
CA GLY A 221 12.71 24.81 -5.32
C GLY A 221 12.75 23.75 -4.23
N ASN A 222 13.43 24.11 -3.15
CA ASN A 222 13.65 23.25 -1.98
C ASN A 222 13.31 24.00 -0.69
N ILE A 223 12.97 23.23 0.33
CA ILE A 223 12.80 23.69 1.71
C ILE A 223 13.51 22.75 2.67
N ASP A 224 13.98 23.28 3.80
CA ASP A 224 14.57 22.47 4.87
C ASP A 224 13.53 22.06 5.91
N ASP A 225 12.44 22.82 6.04
CA ASP A 225 11.38 22.64 7.04
C ASP A 225 10.16 21.88 6.50
N TRP A 226 10.39 20.82 5.72
CA TRP A 226 9.31 19.96 5.21
C TRP A 226 8.72 19.07 6.31
N ASN A 227 7.43 18.76 6.18
CA ASN A 227 6.76 17.75 7.00
C ASN A 227 6.80 16.37 6.37
N TYR A 228 6.81 16.33 5.04
CA TYR A 228 6.83 15.10 4.27
C TYR A 228 7.82 15.23 3.12
N PHE A 229 8.65 14.21 2.91
CA PHE A 229 9.60 14.15 1.81
C PHE A 229 9.24 12.99 0.88
N MET A 230 9.30 13.23 -0.43
CA MET A 230 9.05 12.24 -1.48
C MET A 230 10.13 12.34 -2.54
N LYS A 231 10.87 11.26 -2.78
CA LYS A 231 11.77 11.14 -3.93
C LYS A 231 11.26 10.05 -4.87
N ILE A 232 10.91 10.43 -6.09
CA ILE A 232 10.20 9.57 -7.06
C ILE A 232 10.88 9.71 -8.43
N PRO A 233 11.06 8.63 -9.21
CA PRO A 233 11.55 8.72 -10.58
C PRO A 233 10.71 9.69 -11.43
N ALA A 234 11.38 10.63 -12.09
CA ALA A 234 10.75 11.74 -12.81
C ALA A 234 9.72 11.27 -13.86
N HIS A 235 10.03 10.20 -14.60
CA HIS A 235 9.11 9.65 -15.61
C HIS A 235 7.83 9.05 -15.01
N LEU A 236 7.88 8.54 -13.77
CA LEU A 236 6.69 8.06 -13.07
C LEU A 236 5.86 9.21 -12.50
N VAL A 237 6.52 10.29 -12.05
CA VAL A 237 5.83 11.53 -11.68
C VAL A 237 5.08 12.08 -12.90
N GLU A 238 5.73 12.14 -14.07
CA GLU A 238 5.10 12.61 -15.31
C GLU A 238 3.83 11.82 -15.64
N LYS A 239 3.92 10.49 -15.65
CA LYS A 239 2.76 9.61 -15.89
C LYS A 239 1.65 9.85 -14.87
N SER A 240 1.99 10.16 -13.61
CA SER A 240 0.98 10.38 -12.56
C SER A 240 0.28 11.73 -12.69
N VAL A 241 1.03 12.80 -12.98
CA VAL A 241 0.44 14.14 -13.17
C VAL A 241 -0.31 14.27 -14.50
N ASN A 242 -0.05 13.37 -15.45
CA ASN A 242 -0.81 13.21 -16.70
C ASN A 242 -1.98 12.21 -16.61
N GLU A 243 -2.25 11.65 -15.44
CA GLU A 243 -3.34 10.67 -15.24
C GLU A 243 -3.15 9.36 -16.04
N GLU A 244 -1.95 9.09 -16.56
CA GLU A 244 -1.57 7.81 -17.21
C GLU A 244 -1.21 6.72 -16.19
N LEU A 245 -0.90 7.11 -14.95
CA LEU A 245 -0.57 6.22 -13.84
C LEU A 245 -1.25 6.73 -12.58
N LEU A 246 -2.01 5.88 -11.89
CA LEU A 246 -2.57 6.27 -10.59
C LEU A 246 -1.43 6.44 -9.57
N TRP A 247 -1.52 7.47 -8.73
CA TRP A 247 -0.59 7.68 -7.62
C TRP A 247 -0.52 6.46 -6.69
N GLU A 248 -1.66 5.80 -6.44
CA GLU A 248 -1.70 4.56 -5.67
C GLU A 248 -0.84 3.46 -6.32
N THR A 249 -0.97 3.25 -7.64
CA THR A 249 -0.17 2.27 -8.38
C THR A 249 1.32 2.61 -8.31
N LEU A 250 1.68 3.90 -8.42
CA LEU A 250 3.05 4.36 -8.23
C LEU A 250 3.56 4.01 -6.83
N PHE A 251 2.79 4.29 -5.78
CA PHE A 251 3.23 4.04 -4.42
C PHE A 251 3.35 2.56 -4.10
N LEU A 252 2.39 1.75 -4.54
CA LEU A 252 2.42 0.28 -4.43
C LEU A 252 3.54 -0.35 -5.24
N SER A 253 4.05 0.35 -6.26
CA SER A 253 5.23 -0.09 -7.00
C SER A 253 6.50 -0.10 -6.14
N CYS A 254 6.53 0.57 -4.97
CA CYS A 254 7.69 0.66 -4.08
C CYS A 254 8.99 1.14 -4.78
N ARG A 255 8.89 1.99 -5.82
CA ARG A 255 10.02 2.55 -6.57
C ARG A 255 10.38 3.98 -6.17
N TRP A 256 10.04 4.36 -4.96
CA TRP A 256 10.20 5.71 -4.43
C TRP A 256 10.74 5.66 -3.01
N GLN A 257 11.10 6.83 -2.47
CA GLN A 257 11.58 6.99 -1.11
C GLN A 257 10.76 8.07 -0.39
N ALA A 258 10.56 7.87 0.90
CA ALA A 258 9.77 8.76 1.74
C ALA A 258 10.50 9.11 3.03
N ASP A 259 10.22 10.29 3.58
CA ASP A 259 10.58 10.62 4.96
C ASP A 259 9.54 11.55 5.59
N ARG A 260 9.52 11.64 6.93
CA ARG A 260 8.53 12.40 7.70
C ARG A 260 9.18 13.13 8.87
N SER A 261 8.86 14.41 9.01
CA SER A 261 9.40 15.28 10.07
C SER A 261 8.33 16.28 10.59
N PRO A 262 7.66 16.02 11.72
CA PRO A 262 7.78 14.85 12.59
C PRO A 262 7.26 13.58 11.92
N ASP A 263 7.57 12.42 12.51
CA ASP A 263 7.17 11.10 11.99
C ASP A 263 5.66 10.82 12.15
N GLN A 264 4.82 11.62 11.48
CA GLN A 264 3.37 11.59 11.55
C GLN A 264 2.74 11.27 10.21
N TRP A 265 1.84 10.29 10.20
CA TRP A 265 1.06 9.97 9.01
C TRP A 265 -0.06 10.99 8.81
N ASN A 266 -0.18 11.51 7.60
CA ASN A 266 -1.32 12.33 7.21
C ASN A 266 -2.08 11.63 6.08
N GLU A 267 -3.15 10.94 6.46
CA GLU A 267 -4.01 10.22 5.52
C GLU A 267 -4.72 11.15 4.53
N HIS A 268 -4.98 12.40 4.93
CA HIS A 268 -5.68 13.38 4.11
C HIS A 268 -4.87 13.79 2.88
N PHE A 269 -3.56 13.96 3.02
CA PHE A 269 -2.69 14.24 1.88
C PHE A 269 -2.63 13.06 0.92
N ILE A 270 -2.55 11.84 1.44
CA ILE A 270 -2.49 10.63 0.60
C ILE A 270 -3.82 10.41 -0.12
N ASN A 271 -4.96 10.65 0.55
CA ASN A 271 -6.28 10.59 -0.06
C ASN A 271 -6.44 11.65 -1.17
N LEU A 272 -5.88 12.86 -1.00
CA LEU A 272 -5.87 13.88 -2.05
C LEU A 272 -5.14 13.40 -3.32
N LEU A 273 -4.07 12.60 -3.18
CA LEU A 273 -3.36 12.03 -4.34
C LEU A 273 -4.12 10.87 -4.99
N TYR A 274 -4.87 10.10 -4.20
CA TYR A 274 -5.62 8.94 -4.70
C TYR A 274 -6.83 9.34 -5.53
N ASP A 275 -7.58 10.32 -5.06
CA ASP A 275 -8.80 10.76 -5.70
C ASP A 275 -8.96 12.27 -5.53
N PRO A 276 -8.31 13.09 -6.38
CA PRO A 276 -8.34 14.55 -6.26
C PRO A 276 -9.68 15.17 -6.67
N ASP A 277 -10.70 14.38 -7.03
CA ASP A 277 -12.02 14.90 -7.41
C ASP A 277 -12.67 15.68 -6.25
N PRO A 278 -12.95 16.98 -6.42
CA PRO A 278 -13.47 17.82 -5.34
C PRO A 278 -14.82 17.37 -4.79
N THR A 279 -15.67 16.78 -5.63
CA THR A 279 -16.99 16.29 -5.23
C THR A 279 -16.84 15.06 -4.33
N ARG A 280 -15.97 14.12 -4.72
CA ARG A 280 -15.70 12.92 -3.93
C ARG A 280 -15.01 13.24 -2.62
N ILE A 281 -13.98 14.08 -2.63
CA ILE A 281 -13.32 14.56 -1.40
C ILE A 281 -14.34 15.22 -0.47
N THR A 282 -15.15 16.14 -0.98
CA THR A 282 -16.18 16.81 -0.16
C THR A 282 -17.15 15.79 0.46
N ASN A 283 -17.56 14.76 -0.27
CA ASN A 283 -18.45 13.73 0.25
C ASN A 283 -17.80 12.85 1.33
N ILE A 284 -16.51 12.52 1.18
CA ILE A 284 -15.73 11.81 2.22
C ILE A 284 -15.71 12.65 3.51
N TYR A 285 -15.41 13.94 3.41
CA TYR A 285 -15.33 14.80 4.60
C TYR A 285 -16.68 15.07 5.27
N LYS A 286 -17.78 15.14 4.51
CA LYS A 286 -19.14 15.20 5.10
C LYS A 286 -19.47 14.00 5.98
N ILE A 287 -18.89 12.83 5.69
CA ILE A 287 -19.06 11.64 6.51
C ILE A 287 -18.09 11.70 7.70
N TYR A 288 -16.83 12.07 7.44
CA TYR A 288 -15.79 12.20 8.46
C TYR A 288 -16.21 13.15 9.60
N GLU A 289 -16.69 14.36 9.27
CA GLU A 289 -17.17 15.38 10.23
C GLU A 289 -18.43 14.97 11.01
N LYS A 290 -19.13 13.90 10.60
CA LYS A 290 -20.26 13.35 11.36
C LYS A 290 -19.82 12.29 12.36
N ILE A 291 -18.66 11.68 12.14
CA ILE A 291 -18.14 10.58 12.93
C ILE A 291 -17.16 11.10 14.02
N HIS A 292 -16.49 12.22 13.75
CA HIS A 292 -15.50 12.86 14.63
C HIS A 292 -15.97 14.25 15.07
#